data_AF-A0A537D0Z9-F1
#
_entry.id   AF-A0A537D0Z9-F1
#
_cell.length_a   1.000
_cell.length_b   1.000
_cell.length_c   1.000
_cell.angle_alpha   90.00
_cell.angle_beta   90.00
_cell.angle_gamma   90.00
#
_symmetry.space_group_name_H-M   'P 1'
#
loop_
_entity.id
_entity.type
_entity.pdbx_description
1 polymer ?
#
loop_
_entity_poly.entity_id
_entity_poly.type
_entity_poly.pdbx_seq_one_letter_code
_entity_poly.pdbx_strand_id
1 'polypeptide(L)'
;MHVFFEDDGAFKAGTVLADNATSLQVEAASGKRLKIKSANVLLRFSEPSPSALLADARTLAAGLDPNFLWEVSGEREFGFADLAGEYFGRTPKPAEAAALAFCLHGSPMHFYKKGKGRYRAAP
;
A
#
# COMPACT_ATOMS: atom_id res chain seq x y z
N MET A 1 -10.52 12.39 -5.84
CA MET A 1 -9.22 11.69 -5.81
C MET A 1 -8.97 11.19 -4.40
N HIS A 2 -8.54 9.93 -4.27
CA HIS A 2 -8.22 9.27 -3.01
C HIS A 2 -6.74 8.94 -2.93
N VAL A 3 -6.27 8.73 -1.70
CA VAL A 3 -4.88 8.34 -1.42
C VAL A 3 -4.84 7.17 -0.47
N PHE A 4 -3.93 6.23 -0.73
CA PHE A 4 -3.47 5.20 0.19
C PHE A 4 -2.12 5.65 0.72
N PHE A 5 -1.91 5.65 2.02
CA PHE A 5 -0.74 6.24 2.65
C PHE A 5 -0.35 5.52 3.93
N GLU A 6 0.91 5.68 4.32
CA GLU A 6 1.42 5.20 5.60
C GLU A 6 1.48 6.35 6.61
N ASP A 7 0.90 6.14 7.79
CA ASP A 7 0.88 7.10 8.89
C ASP A 7 1.13 6.37 10.22
N ASP A 8 2.24 6.72 10.86
CA ASP A 8 2.72 6.08 12.10
C ASP A 8 2.82 4.54 12.00
N GLY A 9 3.39 4.06 10.88
CA GLY A 9 3.53 2.63 10.59
C GLY A 9 2.23 1.94 10.15
N ALA A 10 1.07 2.58 10.27
CA ALA A 10 -0.20 2.02 9.85
C ALA A 10 -0.58 2.46 8.43
N PHE A 11 -1.11 1.52 7.64
CA PHE A 11 -1.72 1.84 6.35
C PHE A 11 -3.13 2.39 6.52
N LYS A 12 -3.38 3.52 5.86
CA LYS A 12 -4.65 4.23 5.86
C LYS A 12 -5.01 4.64 4.44
N ALA A 13 -6.28 4.95 4.23
CA ALA A 13 -6.78 5.55 3.01
C ALA A 13 -7.71 6.72 3.33
N GLY A 14 -7.80 7.67 2.41
CA GLY A 14 -8.70 8.81 2.56
C GLY A 14 -8.91 9.60 1.27
N THR A 15 -9.83 10.54 1.34
CA THR A 15 -10.18 11.46 0.25
C THR A 15 -9.37 12.74 0.38
N VAL A 16 -8.73 13.17 -0.72
CA VAL A 16 -7.96 14.41 -0.74
C VAL A 16 -8.94 15.60 -0.72
N LEU A 17 -8.81 16.45 0.29
CA LEU A 17 -9.53 17.72 0.41
C LEU A 17 -8.73 18.89 -0.18
N ALA A 18 -7.40 18.86 0.00
CA ALA A 18 -6.48 19.81 -0.59
C ALA A 18 -5.12 19.16 -0.86
N ASP A 19 -4.50 19.51 -1.97
CA ASP A 19 -3.19 19.01 -2.39
C ASP A 19 -2.21 20.18 -2.48
N ASN A 20 -1.25 20.23 -1.56
CA ASN A 20 -0.20 21.25 -1.55
C ASN A 20 1.14 20.61 -1.91
N ALA A 21 2.12 21.44 -2.26
CA ALA A 21 3.42 20.98 -2.76
C ALA A 21 4.08 19.87 -1.90
N THR A 22 4.04 19.99 -0.57
CA THR A 22 4.71 19.06 0.36
C THR A 22 3.76 18.33 1.31
N SER A 23 2.46 18.62 1.25
CA SER A 23 1.47 18.00 2.14
C SER A 23 0.07 17.98 1.56
N LEU A 24 -0.72 16.97 1.95
CA LEU A 24 -2.13 16.85 1.61
C LEU A 24 -2.98 17.03 2.85
N GLN A 25 -4.14 17.67 2.69
CA GLN A 25 -5.25 17.56 3.64
C GLN A 25 -6.16 16.43 3.17
N VAL A 26 -6.40 15.45 4.04
CA VAL A 26 -7.11 14.23 3.72
C VAL A 26 -8.20 13.99 4.75
N GLU A 27 -9.40 13.62 4.30
CA GLU A 27 -10.42 13.01 5.14
C GLU A 27 -10.22 11.49 5.11
N ALA A 28 -9.75 10.92 6.22
CA ALA A 28 -9.49 9.49 6.32
C ALA A 28 -10.80 8.69 6.27
N ALA A 29 -10.72 7.39 5.94
CA ALA A 29 -11.87 6.48 5.95
C ALA A 29 -12.62 6.42 7.30
N SER A 30 -11.98 6.84 8.41
CA SER A 30 -12.62 6.98 9.72
C SER A 30 -13.42 8.28 9.91
N GLY A 31 -13.45 9.17 8.92
CA GLY A 31 -14.02 10.52 9.00
C GLY A 31 -13.08 11.57 9.61
N LYS A 32 -11.93 11.16 10.17
CA LYS A 32 -10.96 12.10 10.75
C LYS A 32 -10.22 12.87 9.66
N ARG A 33 -10.14 14.20 9.79
CA ARG A 33 -9.29 15.05 8.94
C ARG A 33 -7.86 15.06 9.42
N LEU A 34 -6.93 14.83 8.50
CA LEU A 34 -5.50 14.70 8.75
C LEU A 34 -4.72 15.54 7.74
N LYS A 35 -3.58 16.10 8.18
CA LYS A 35 -2.56 16.64 7.28
C LYS A 35 -1.42 15.63 7.19
N ILE A 36 -1.16 15.11 6.00
CA ILE A 36 -0.09 14.14 5.74
C ILE A 36 1.00 14.76 4.86
N LYS A 37 2.24 14.29 4.99
CA LYS A 37 3.31 14.66 4.05
C LYS A 37 3.06 13.99 2.70
N SER A 38 3.34 14.66 1.58
CA SER A 38 3.18 14.06 0.24
C SER A 38 4.03 12.79 0.09
N ALA A 39 5.21 12.75 0.73
CA ALA A 39 6.09 11.58 0.76
C ALA A 39 5.53 10.37 1.54
N ASN A 40 4.38 10.50 2.22
CA ASN A 40 3.71 9.38 2.87
C ASN A 40 2.68 8.69 1.94
N VAL A 41 2.31 9.33 0.84
CA VAL A 41 1.35 8.79 -0.12
C VAL A 41 2.01 7.64 -0.87
N LEU A 42 1.39 6.48 -0.81
CA LEU A 42 1.83 5.25 -1.46
C LEU A 42 1.13 5.06 -2.80
N LEU A 43 -0.17 5.37 -2.89
CA LEU A 43 -0.95 5.33 -4.13
C LEU A 43 -1.92 6.52 -4.19
N ARG A 44 -2.20 6.98 -5.40
CA ARG A 44 -3.33 7.85 -5.74
C ARG A 44 -4.29 7.07 -6.61
N PHE A 45 -5.58 7.16 -6.34
CA PHE A 45 -6.62 6.42 -7.06
C PHE A 45 -7.93 7.21 -7.15
N SER A 46 -8.79 6.86 -8.10
CA SER A 46 -10.13 7.45 -8.25
C SER A 46 -11.21 6.62 -7.57
N GLU A 47 -11.10 5.29 -7.62
CA GLU A 47 -12.06 4.31 -7.12
C GLU A 47 -11.33 3.05 -6.63
N PRO A 48 -11.93 2.23 -5.74
CA PRO A 48 -13.21 2.44 -5.06
C PRO A 48 -13.10 3.52 -3.95
N SER A 49 -14.09 3.64 -3.05
CA SER A 49 -13.96 4.54 -1.89
C SER A 49 -12.81 4.10 -0.97
N PRO A 50 -12.23 5.01 -0.16
CA PRO A 50 -11.14 4.66 0.75
C PRO A 50 -11.44 3.52 1.72
N SER A 51 -12.67 3.46 2.24
CA SER A 51 -13.13 2.38 3.13
C SER A 51 -13.26 1.06 2.39
N ALA A 52 -13.82 1.07 1.19
CA ALA A 52 -13.90 -0.11 0.33
C ALA A 52 -12.51 -0.63 -0.05
N LEU A 53 -11.59 0.26 -0.46
CA LEU A 53 -10.21 -0.12 -0.78
C LEU A 53 -9.54 -0.83 0.41
N LEU A 54 -9.68 -0.30 1.63
CA LEU A 54 -9.09 -0.92 2.81
C LEU A 54 -9.71 -2.28 3.14
N ALA A 55 -11.03 -2.42 2.97
CA ALA A 55 -11.73 -3.68 3.19
C ALA A 55 -11.29 -4.74 2.16
N ASP A 56 -11.34 -4.40 0.87
CA ASP A 56 -10.97 -5.29 -0.23
C ASP A 56 -9.49 -5.70 -0.14
N ALA A 57 -8.60 -4.74 0.12
CA ALA A 57 -7.17 -5.01 0.24
C ALA A 57 -6.85 -5.96 1.41
N ARG A 58 -7.54 -5.84 2.55
CA ARG A 58 -7.37 -6.76 3.68
C ARG A 58 -7.88 -8.15 3.36
N THR A 59 -9.03 -8.26 2.72
CA THR A 59 -9.59 -9.54 2.27
C THR A 59 -8.65 -10.23 1.28
N LEU A 60 -8.14 -9.50 0.29
CA LEU A 60 -7.17 -10.01 -0.68
C LEU A 60 -5.86 -10.41 0.00
N ALA A 61 -5.34 -9.59 0.92
CA ALA A 61 -4.10 -9.87 1.64
C ALA A 61 -4.17 -11.15 2.47
N ALA A 62 -5.34 -11.49 3.03
CA ALA A 62 -5.54 -12.74 3.76
C ALA A 62 -5.42 -14.00 2.88
N GLY A 63 -5.61 -13.85 1.56
CA GLY A 63 -5.42 -14.92 0.58
C GLY A 63 -4.05 -14.96 -0.07
N LEU A 64 -3.14 -14.02 0.25
CA LEU A 64 -1.78 -14.01 -0.27
C LEU A 64 -0.88 -14.90 0.58
N ASP A 65 -0.06 -15.70 -0.09
CA ASP A 65 0.98 -16.50 0.55
C ASP A 65 2.30 -15.72 0.59
N PRO A 66 2.76 -15.26 1.77
CA PRO A 66 4.03 -14.53 1.87
C PRO A 66 5.25 -15.40 1.57
N ASN A 67 5.19 -16.72 1.75
CA ASN A 67 6.27 -17.63 1.40
C ASN A 67 6.41 -17.71 -0.13
N PHE A 68 5.32 -17.93 -0.84
CA PHE A 68 5.34 -17.90 -2.32
C PHE A 68 5.81 -16.55 -2.85
N LEU A 69 5.29 -15.43 -2.30
CA LEU A 69 5.74 -14.10 -2.69
C LEU A 69 7.24 -13.91 -2.45
N TRP A 70 7.80 -14.50 -1.39
CA TRP A 70 9.23 -14.44 -1.10
C TRP A 70 10.05 -15.26 -2.09
N GLU A 71 9.60 -16.47 -2.43
CA GLU A 71 10.26 -17.35 -3.42
C GLU A 71 10.34 -16.72 -4.81
N VAL A 72 9.31 -15.96 -5.21
CA VAL A 72 9.28 -15.26 -6.50
C VAL A 72 9.85 -13.85 -6.44
N SER A 73 10.15 -13.34 -5.24
CA SER A 73 10.78 -12.02 -5.06
C SER A 73 12.28 -12.12 -5.29
N GLY A 74 12.82 -11.25 -6.13
CA GLY A 74 14.27 -11.14 -6.29
C GLY A 74 14.98 -10.56 -5.05
N GLU A 75 16.31 -10.62 -5.05
CA GLU A 75 17.15 -10.12 -3.94
C GLU A 75 17.23 -8.58 -3.86
N ARG A 76 16.80 -7.88 -4.91
CA ARG A 76 16.88 -6.41 -5.00
C ARG A 76 15.74 -5.75 -4.23
N GLU A 77 15.92 -4.47 -3.91
CA GLU A 77 14.83 -3.67 -3.35
C GLU A 77 13.74 -3.42 -4.40
N PHE A 78 12.48 -3.62 -4.05
CA PHE A 78 11.32 -3.45 -4.92
C PHE A 78 10.19 -2.66 -4.25
N GLY A 79 9.31 -2.10 -5.07
CA GLY A 79 8.07 -1.47 -4.63
C GLY A 79 6.93 -2.48 -4.56
N PHE A 80 6.03 -2.34 -3.59
CA PHE A 80 4.87 -3.23 -3.49
C PHE A 80 3.98 -3.21 -4.75
N ALA A 81 3.89 -2.07 -5.44
CA ALA A 81 3.09 -1.92 -6.65
C ALA A 81 3.74 -2.61 -7.85
N ASP A 82 5.08 -2.64 -7.91
CA ASP A 82 5.83 -3.34 -8.94
C ASP A 82 5.62 -4.85 -8.77
N LEU A 83 5.82 -5.38 -7.55
CA LEU A 83 5.56 -6.79 -7.25
C LEU A 83 4.09 -7.16 -7.46
N ALA A 84 3.14 -6.27 -7.17
CA ALA A 84 1.74 -6.48 -7.49
C ALA A 84 1.51 -6.65 -9.01
N GLY A 85 2.19 -5.85 -9.83
CA GLY A 85 2.13 -5.96 -11.29
C GLY A 85 2.65 -7.32 -11.79
N GLU A 86 3.76 -7.79 -11.22
CA GLU A 86 4.34 -9.09 -11.53
C GLU A 86 3.42 -10.25 -11.07
N TYR A 87 2.93 -10.19 -9.83
CA TYR A 87 2.07 -11.22 -9.24
C TYR A 87 0.74 -11.37 -9.99
N PHE A 88 0.10 -10.26 -10.37
CA PHE A 88 -1.17 -10.29 -11.10
C PHE A 88 -0.99 -10.38 -12.63
N GLY A 89 0.23 -10.24 -13.14
CA GLY A 89 0.54 -10.28 -14.58
C GLY A 89 -0.07 -9.13 -15.39
N ARG A 90 -0.47 -8.04 -14.74
CA ARG A 90 -1.10 -6.86 -15.34
C ARG A 90 -0.98 -5.65 -14.42
N THR A 91 -1.37 -4.48 -14.89
CA THR A 91 -1.55 -3.31 -14.02
C THR A 91 -2.52 -3.67 -12.87
N PRO A 92 -2.07 -3.61 -11.61
CA PRO A 92 -2.88 -4.02 -10.48
C PRO A 92 -3.95 -2.97 -10.21
N LYS A 93 -5.13 -3.43 -9.77
CA LYS A 93 -6.14 -2.54 -9.22
C LYS A 93 -5.61 -1.90 -7.93
N PRO A 94 -6.10 -0.71 -7.52
CA PRO A 94 -5.64 -0.08 -6.28
C PRO A 94 -5.75 -0.98 -5.04
N ALA A 95 -6.82 -1.78 -4.92
CA ALA A 95 -6.99 -2.74 -3.82
C ALA A 95 -5.98 -3.90 -3.89
N GLU A 96 -5.63 -4.38 -5.08
CA GLU A 96 -4.63 -5.43 -5.30
C GLU A 96 -3.23 -4.96 -4.90
N ALA A 97 -2.84 -3.76 -5.32
CA ALA A 97 -1.58 -3.17 -4.92
C ALA A 97 -1.53 -2.95 -3.39
N ALA A 98 -2.60 -2.40 -2.80
CA ALA A 98 -2.67 -2.25 -1.35
C ALA A 98 -2.63 -3.60 -0.60
N ALA A 99 -3.20 -4.67 -1.17
CA ALA A 99 -3.15 -6.02 -0.59
C ALA A 99 -1.70 -6.54 -0.50
N LEU A 100 -0.90 -6.38 -1.57
CA LEU A 100 0.53 -6.69 -1.52
C LEU A 100 1.22 -5.86 -0.44
N ALA A 101 0.94 -4.55 -0.34
CA ALA A 101 1.53 -3.72 0.71
C ALA A 101 1.22 -4.27 2.12
N PHE A 102 -0.04 -4.65 2.40
CA PHE A 102 -0.44 -5.27 3.66
C PHE A 102 0.30 -6.58 3.92
N CYS A 103 0.34 -7.49 2.94
CA CYS A 103 0.99 -8.79 3.07
C CYS A 103 2.50 -8.65 3.36
N LEU A 104 3.21 -7.83 2.57
CA LEU A 104 4.63 -7.57 2.75
C LEU A 104 4.95 -6.93 4.10
N HIS A 105 4.17 -5.94 4.51
CA HIS A 105 4.35 -5.27 5.82
C HIS A 105 4.04 -6.20 7.00
N GLY A 106 3.04 -7.07 6.87
CA GLY A 106 2.65 -8.05 7.88
C GLY A 106 3.57 -9.26 7.97
N SER A 107 4.57 -9.38 7.09
CA SER A 107 5.43 -10.55 6.97
C SER A 107 6.92 -10.21 7.13
N PRO A 108 7.34 -9.63 8.28
CA PRO A 108 8.72 -9.15 8.48
C PRO A 108 9.78 -10.25 8.47
N MET A 109 9.38 -11.51 8.68
CA MET A 109 10.27 -12.67 8.53
C MET A 109 10.64 -12.94 7.08
N HIS A 110 9.76 -12.60 6.13
CA HIS A 110 9.95 -12.79 4.70
C HIS A 110 10.48 -11.52 4.01
N PHE A 111 10.07 -10.33 4.50
CA PHE A 111 10.37 -9.07 3.82
C PHE A 111 10.88 -8.00 4.78
N TYR A 112 12.06 -7.48 4.50
CA TYR A 112 12.64 -6.35 5.21
C TYR A 112 12.14 -5.04 4.62
N LYS A 113 11.49 -4.22 5.44
CA LYS A 113 11.10 -2.85 5.06
C LYS A 113 12.34 -1.98 4.86
N LYS A 114 12.45 -1.34 3.68
CA LYS A 114 13.53 -0.40 3.32
C LYS A 114 13.05 1.05 3.25
N GLY A 115 11.75 1.25 3.11
CA GLY A 115 11.11 2.55 3.08
C GLY A 115 9.59 2.40 3.05
N LYS A 116 8.88 3.52 2.85
CA LYS A 116 7.42 3.50 2.70
C LYS A 116 7.06 2.82 1.38
N GLY A 117 6.41 1.67 1.46
CA GLY A 117 6.09 0.86 0.29
C GLY A 117 7.31 0.23 -0.41
N ARG A 118 8.48 0.19 0.24
CA ARG A 118 9.72 -0.36 -0.32
C ARG A 118 10.23 -1.51 0.53
N TYR A 119 10.54 -2.63 -0.10
CA TYR A 119 10.86 -3.89 0.56
C TYR A 119 12.03 -4.59 -0.12
N ARG A 120 12.66 -5.51 0.62
CA ARG A 120 13.60 -6.49 0.09
C ARG A 120 13.26 -7.85 0.69
N ALA A 121 13.35 -8.92 -0.10
CA ALA A 121 13.29 -10.27 0.44
C ALA A 121 14.34 -10.47 1.55
N ALA A 122 13.96 -11.19 2.60
CA ALA A 122 14.89 -11.71 3.58
C ALA A 122 15.83 -12.73 2.90
N PRO A 123 17.10 -12.81 3.32
CA PRO A 123 18.06 -13.77 2.77
C PRO A 123 17.74 -15.22 3.16
#